data_AF-A0A2G6U0I4-F1
#
_entry.id   AF-A0A2G6U0I4-F1
#
_cell.length_a   1.000
_cell.length_b   1.000
_cell.length_c   1.000
_cell.angle_alpha   90.00
_cell.angle_beta   90.00
_cell.angle_gamma   90.00
#
_symmetry.space_group_name_H-M   'P 1'
#
loop_
_entity.id
_entity.type
_entity.pdbx_description
1 polymer ?
#
loop_
_entity_poly.entity_id
_entity_poly.type
_entity_poly.pdbx_seq_one_letter_code
_entity_poly.pdbx_strand_id
1 'polypeptide(L)'
;MRMMCPHCNEHAYTRTSLQLTSTSRETIFQCRNFECGHVFSAVTEINRTISPSAIPNPMVILPMSTHIKRKLLQTQLDAMPSSQYEGAAHRAAQAAESAQSPQGARS
;
A
#
# COMPACT_ATOMS: atom_id res chain seq x y z
N MET A 1 -6.32 1.60 7.65
CA MET A 1 -5.48 0.85 8.62
C MET A 1 -6.29 0.59 9.87
N ARG A 2 -6.21 -0.61 10.46
CA ARG A 2 -6.93 -0.96 11.69
C ARG A 2 -5.92 -0.90 12.85
N MET A 3 -5.93 0.21 13.60
CA MET A 3 -5.05 0.39 14.77
C MET A 3 -5.77 -0.04 16.05
N MET A 4 -4.98 -0.54 17.01
CA MET A 4 -5.44 -0.95 18.32
C MET A 4 -5.12 0.15 19.34
N CYS A 5 -6.08 0.47 20.21
CA CYS A 5 -5.86 1.39 21.31
C CYS A 5 -4.90 0.75 22.33
N PRO A 6 -3.82 1.43 22.74
CA PRO A 6 -2.84 0.85 23.69
C PRO A 6 -3.39 0.70 25.11
N HIS A 7 -4.51 1.36 25.45
CA HIS A 7 -5.08 1.30 26.80
C HIS A 7 -6.08 0.16 26.99
N CYS A 8 -6.95 -0.08 26.00
CA CYS A 8 -8.06 -1.02 26.13
C CYS A 8 -8.06 -2.13 25.08
N ASN A 9 -7.10 -2.12 24.15
CA ASN A 9 -7.03 -3.06 23.01
C ASN A 9 -8.29 -3.10 22.14
N GLU A 10 -9.16 -2.10 22.23
CA GLU A 10 -10.26 -1.93 21.28
C GLU A 10 -9.76 -1.25 20.00
N HIS A 11 -10.45 -1.44 18.88
CA HIS A 11 -10.10 -0.79 17.63
C HIS A 11 -10.21 0.74 17.72
N ALA A 12 -9.47 1.43 16.87
CA ALA A 12 -9.53 2.88 16.71
C ALA A 12 -9.90 3.29 15.27
N TYR A 13 -10.70 4.34 15.13
CA TYR A 13 -11.01 4.98 13.85
C TYR A 13 -9.94 5.99 13.48
N THR A 14 -9.58 6.05 12.20
CA THR A 14 -8.82 7.17 11.65
C THR A 14 -9.70 8.42 11.61
N ARG A 15 -9.18 9.55 12.10
CA ARG A 15 -9.82 10.86 12.04
C ARG A 15 -9.23 11.72 10.95
N THR A 16 -7.93 11.86 10.96
CA THR A 16 -7.18 12.62 9.95
C THR A 16 -5.87 11.92 9.67
N SER A 17 -5.33 12.15 8.48
CA SER A 17 -4.05 11.59 8.09
C SER A 17 -3.27 12.61 7.28
N LEU A 18 -2.00 12.79 7.64
CA LEU A 18 -1.07 13.72 7.03
C LEU A 18 0.13 12.95 6.47
N GLN A 19 0.44 13.16 5.19
CA GLN A 19 1.68 12.63 4.61
C GLN A 19 2.85 13.47 5.14
N LEU A 20 3.87 12.83 5.73
CA LEU A 20 5.04 13.52 6.27
C LEU A 20 6.21 13.50 5.27
N THR A 21 6.56 12.32 4.76
CA THR A 21 7.60 12.11 3.74
C THR A 21 7.06 11.22 2.63
N SER A 22 7.83 10.91 1.58
CA SER A 22 7.41 9.92 0.57
C SER A 22 7.20 8.51 1.15
N THR A 23 7.76 8.21 2.33
CA THR A 23 7.73 6.89 2.98
C THR A 23 6.94 6.85 4.28
N SER A 24 6.51 7.99 4.82
CA SER A 24 5.86 8.06 6.13
C SER A 24 4.60 8.93 6.14
N ARG A 25 3.67 8.54 7.02
CA ARG A 25 2.36 9.17 7.19
C ARG A 25 1.98 9.16 8.66
N GLU A 26 1.66 10.32 9.20
CA GLU A 26 1.06 10.45 10.53
C GLU A 26 -0.45 10.36 10.41
N THR A 27 -1.08 9.68 11.37
CA THR A 27 -2.53 9.53 11.41
C THR A 27 -3.02 9.69 12.83
N ILE A 28 -4.05 10.51 13.01
CA ILE A 28 -4.76 10.66 14.29
C ILE A 28 -5.86 9.62 14.37
N PHE A 29 -5.90 8.89 15.47
CA PHE A 29 -6.85 7.83 15.78
C PHE A 29 -7.70 8.20 16.99
N GLN A 30 -8.96 7.78 16.97
CA GLN A 30 -9.85 7.82 18.14
C GLN A 30 -10.33 6.41 18.45
N CYS A 31 -10.17 5.99 19.71
CA CYS A 31 -10.66 4.71 20.21
C CYS A 31 -12.18 4.58 20.00
N ARG A 32 -12.63 3.37 19.65
CA ARG A 32 -14.07 3.06 19.51
C ARG A 32 -14.77 2.86 20.84
N ASN A 33 -14.06 2.42 21.86
CA ASN A 33 -14.62 2.28 23.20
C ASN A 33 -14.87 3.69 23.77
N PHE A 34 -16.14 4.05 23.94
CA PHE A 34 -16.56 5.36 24.43
C PHE A 34 -16.15 5.58 25.90
N GLU A 35 -16.01 4.52 26.70
CA GLU A 35 -15.50 4.62 28.08
C GLU A 35 -14.00 4.91 28.09
N CYS A 36 -13.26 4.43 27.09
CA CYS A 36 -11.85 4.70 26.95
C CYS A 36 -11.60 6.12 26.38
N GLY A 37 -12.32 6.50 25.32
CA GLY A 37 -12.28 7.84 24.73
C GLY A 37 -10.91 8.29 24.17
N HIS A 38 -9.88 7.45 24.24
CA HIS A 38 -8.51 7.83 23.94
C HIS A 38 -8.32 8.27 22.48
N VAL A 39 -7.62 9.39 22.29
CA VAL A 39 -7.23 9.95 20.99
C VAL A 39 -5.71 10.01 20.95
N PHE A 40 -5.11 9.47 19.88
CA PHE A 40 -3.66 9.33 19.77
C PHE A 40 -3.19 9.47 18.32
N SER A 41 -1.96 9.92 18.11
CA SER A 41 -1.32 9.89 16.79
C SER A 41 -0.41 8.67 16.65
N ALA A 42 -0.26 8.17 15.43
CA ALA A 42 0.73 7.16 15.08
C ALA A 42 1.34 7.47 13.72
N VAL A 43 2.65 7.25 13.61
CA VAL A 43 3.38 7.34 12.35
C VAL A 43 3.52 5.95 11.76
N THR A 44 3.00 5.77 10.54
CA THR A 44 3.25 4.59 9.72
C THR A 44 4.36 4.88 8.74
N GLU A 45 5.33 3.98 8.66
CA GLU A 45 6.48 4.11 7.78
C GLU A 45 6.66 2.86 6.92
N ILE A 46 6.92 3.08 5.63
CA ILE A 46 7.43 2.05 4.73
C ILE A 46 8.91 1.85 5.07
N ASN A 47 9.21 0.79 5.80
CA ASN A 47 10.56 0.60 6.36
C ASN A 47 11.48 -0.30 5.52
N ARG A 48 10.94 -1.09 4.58
CA ARG A 48 11.72 -1.97 3.71
C ARG A 48 10.96 -2.41 2.47
N THR A 49 11.71 -2.75 1.43
CA THR A 49 11.21 -3.35 0.19
C THR A 49 11.19 -4.87 0.33
N ILE A 50 10.00 -5.48 0.32
CA ILE A 50 9.84 -6.96 0.34
C ILE A 50 9.87 -7.55 -1.08
N SER A 51 9.40 -6.78 -2.06
CA SER A 51 9.54 -7.07 -3.49
C SER A 51 9.91 -5.76 -4.20
N PRO A 52 10.92 -5.73 -5.08
CA PRO A 52 11.29 -4.50 -5.79
C PRO A 52 10.16 -4.02 -6.69
N SER A 53 10.02 -2.71 -6.81
CA SER A 53 9.11 -2.10 -7.78
C SER A 53 9.61 -2.34 -9.20
N ALA A 54 8.69 -2.59 -10.14
CA ALA A 54 9.00 -2.63 -11.57
C ALA A 54 9.27 -1.22 -12.15
N ILE A 55 8.90 -0.15 -11.41
CA ILE A 55 9.12 1.25 -11.77
C ILE A 55 9.68 1.95 -10.53
N PRO A 56 10.97 1.78 -10.20
CA PRO A 56 11.55 2.35 -8.99
C PRO A 56 11.69 3.87 -9.10
N ASN A 57 11.34 4.58 -8.02
CA ASN A 57 11.69 6.00 -7.87
C ASN A 57 13.10 6.10 -7.26
N PRO A 58 14.10 6.67 -7.96
CA PRO A 58 15.48 6.73 -7.47
C PRO A 58 15.65 7.57 -6.20
N MET A 59 14.71 8.48 -5.89
CA MET A 59 14.73 9.29 -4.67
C MET A 59 14.25 8.53 -3.43
N VAL A 60 13.66 7.34 -3.59
CA VAL A 60 13.13 6.53 -2.48
C VAL A 60 14.11 5.39 -2.19
N ILE A 61 14.98 5.61 -1.20
CA ILE A 61 16.00 4.62 -0.80
C ILE A 61 15.48 3.85 0.41
N LEU A 62 15.12 2.59 0.19
CA LEU A 62 14.65 1.69 1.24
C LEU A 62 15.54 0.45 1.34
N PRO A 63 15.83 -0.06 2.54
CA PRO A 63 16.51 -1.33 2.67
C PRO A 63 15.62 -2.43 2.10
N MET A 64 16.24 -3.41 1.43
CA MET A 64 15.52 -4.57 0.93
C MET A 64 15.45 -5.68 2.00
N SER A 65 14.37 -6.46 2.01
CA SER A 65 14.20 -7.61 2.89
C SER A 65 15.31 -8.66 2.67
N THR A 66 15.70 -9.36 3.74
CA THR A 66 16.76 -10.38 3.72
C THR A 66 16.40 -11.62 2.92
N HIS A 67 15.11 -11.93 2.80
CA HIS A 67 14.64 -13.11 2.05
C HIS A 67 14.91 -13.01 0.53
N ILE A 68 15.15 -11.81 0.01
CA ILE A 68 15.36 -11.56 -1.41
C ILE A 68 16.79 -11.95 -1.78
N LYS A 69 16.95 -12.97 -2.63
CA LYS A 69 18.24 -13.39 -3.20
C LYS A 69 18.72 -12.38 -4.25
N ARG A 70 19.14 -11.19 -3.81
CA ARG A 70 19.46 -10.03 -4.67
C ARG A 70 20.35 -10.36 -5.88
N LYS A 71 21.46 -11.08 -5.66
CA LYS A 71 22.39 -11.45 -6.72
C LYS A 71 21.74 -12.36 -7.77
N LEU A 72 21.02 -13.39 -7.32
CA LEU A 72 20.32 -14.31 -8.22
C LEU A 72 19.24 -13.59 -9.03
N LEU A 73 18.46 -12.74 -8.36
CA LEU A 73 17.42 -11.94 -9.01
C LEU A 73 18.02 -11.00 -10.07
N GLN A 74 19.13 -10.33 -9.76
CA GLN A 74 19.82 -9.48 -10.72
C GLN A 74 20.24 -10.26 -11.97
N THR A 75 20.94 -11.40 -11.80
CA THR A 75 21.34 -12.25 -12.93
C THR A 75 20.15 -12.75 -13.75
N GLN A 76 19.03 -13.09 -13.09
CA GLN A 76 17.82 -13.51 -13.78
C GLN A 76 17.21 -12.38 -14.61
N LEU A 77 17.12 -11.17 -14.04
CA LEU A 77 16.59 -10.00 -14.76
C LEU A 77 17.46 -9.64 -15.97
N ASP A 78 18.78 -9.73 -15.85
CA ASP A 78 19.71 -9.45 -16.94
C ASP A 78 19.62 -10.48 -18.08
N ALA A 79 19.23 -11.73 -17.78
CA ALA A 79 19.13 -12.82 -18.76
C ALA A 79 17.75 -12.93 -19.45
N MET A 80 16.73 -12.25 -18.93
CA MET A 80 15.37 -12.34 -19.48
C MET A 80 15.24 -11.57 -20.81
N PRO A 81 14.62 -12.16 -21.85
CA PRO A 81 14.35 -11.44 -23.09
C PRO A 81 13.32 -10.33 -22.86
N SER A 82 13.46 -9.21 -23.56
CA SER A 82 12.47 -8.13 -23.51
C SER A 82 11.21 -8.50 -24.30
N SER A 83 10.06 -8.15 -23.75
CA SER A 83 8.76 -8.24 -24.42
C SER A 83 7.99 -6.95 -24.19
N GLN A 84 7.15 -6.58 -25.15
CA GLN A 84 6.36 -5.35 -25.07
C GLN A 84 5.24 -5.49 -24.03
N TYR A 85 5.09 -4.49 -23.17
CA TYR A 85 4.00 -4.41 -22.18
C TYR A 85 2.98 -3.35 -22.59
N GLU A 86 1.80 -3.78 -23.03
CA GLU A 86 0.70 -2.89 -23.45
C GLU A 86 -0.28 -2.57 -22.31
N GLY A 87 0.26 -2.18 -21.15
CA GLY A 87 -0.55 -1.96 -19.94
C GLY A 87 -1.66 -0.92 -20.08
N ALA A 88 -1.48 0.09 -20.94
CA ALA A 88 -2.51 1.10 -21.22
C ALA A 88 -3.71 0.51 -21.97
N ALA A 89 -3.46 -0.33 -22.97
CA ALA A 89 -4.51 -1.02 -23.73
C ALA A 89 -5.29 -1.99 -22.84
N HIS A 90 -4.60 -2.76 -21.98
CA HIS A 90 -5.24 -3.63 -21.00
C HIS A 90 -6.14 -2.86 -20.02
N ARG A 91 -5.68 -1.73 -19.49
CA ARG A 91 -6.48 -0.89 -18.59
C ARG A 91 -7.69 -0.27 -19.31
N ALA A 92 -7.53 0.17 -20.55
CA ALA A 92 -8.62 0.73 -21.35
C ALA A 92 -9.70 -0.32 -21.68
N ALA A 93 -9.29 -1.54 -22.05
CA ALA A 93 -10.20 -2.66 -22.27
C ALA A 93 -10.97 -3.05 -21.00
N GLN A 94 -10.30 -3.12 -19.84
CA GLN A 94 -10.95 -3.38 -18.56
C GLN A 94 -11.96 -2.31 -18.17
N ALA A 95 -11.65 -1.03 -18.42
CA ALA A 95 -12.57 0.07 -18.16
C ALA A 95 -13.82 0.00 -19.04
N ALA A 96 -13.68 -0.32 -20.33
CA ALA A 96 -14.80 -0.52 -21.24
C ALA A 96 -15.70 -1.69 -20.78
N GLU A 97 -15.10 -2.84 -20.45
CA GLU A 97 -15.83 -4.04 -20.02
C GLU A 97 -16.60 -3.85 -18.69
N SER A 98 -16.03 -3.07 -17.75
CA SER A 98 -16.72 -2.68 -16.52
C SER A 98 -17.91 -1.74 -16.73
N ALA A 99 -17.92 -0.98 -17.83
CA ALA A 99 -19.03 -0.11 -18.21
C ALA A 99 -20.15 -0.85 -18.97
N GLN A 100 -19.88 -2.05 -19.51
CA GLN A 100 -20.86 -2.88 -20.21
C GLN A 100 -21.62 -3.89 -19.32
N SER A 101 -21.29 -4.00 -18.02
CA SER A 101 -22.02 -4.89 -17.11
C SER A 101 -23.30 -4.22 -16.59
N PRO A 102 -24.51 -4.64 -17.02
CA PRO A 102 -25.74 -4.06 -16.50
C PRO A 102 -25.96 -4.67 -15.12
N GLN A 103 -25.60 -3.95 -14.06
CA GLN A 103 -26.02 -4.35 -12.72
C GLN A 103 -27.53 -4.23 -12.64
N GLY A 104 -28.18 -5.38 -12.69
CA GLY A 104 -29.60 -5.56 -12.53
C GLY A 104 -30.12 -4.91 -11.25
N ALA A 105 -31.35 -4.44 -11.37
CA ALA A 105 -32.23 -4.07 -10.28
C ALA A 105 -32.04 -4.96 -9.05
N ARG A 106 -31.82 -4.33 -7.89
CA ARG A 106 -32.15 -4.95 -6.60
C ARG A 106 -33.07 -3.99 -5.87
N SER A 107 -34.26 -4.55 -5.61
CA SER A 107 -35.40 -4.05 -4.83
C SER A 107 -35.05 -3.57 -3.44
#